data_AF-A0A950NJD9-F1
#
_entry.id   AF-A0A950NJD9-F1
#
_cell.length_a   1.000
_cell.length_b   1.000
_cell.length_c   1.000
_cell.angle_alpha   90.00
_cell.angle_beta   90.00
_cell.angle_gamma   90.00
#
_symmetry.space_group_name_H-M   'P 1'
#
loop_
_entity.id
_entity.type
_entity.pdbx_description
1 polymer ?
#
loop_
_entity_poly.entity_id
_entity_poly.type
_entity_poly.pdbx_seq_one_letter_code
_entity_poly.pdbx_strand_id
1 'polypeptide(L)'
;MSRFPLRRGSGVPFAIAPGPAGGVLFNDFTGYFEHSRELVAFGGGAARRILVLPSAASDIDAVADGFRGAVWFTDFAADQIDELTPRGELRSFAEPGANGALNDIAAGPDGAMWFTDSNGLVGRVTSSGAISELALPAPASEPDGITAGPGRTIWVAESGADAVVRISVP
;
A
#
# COMPACT_ATOMS: atom_id res chain seq x y z
N MET A 1 3.90 7.96 25.96
CA MET A 1 4.65 7.44 24.81
C MET A 1 5.10 6.03 25.16
N SER A 2 4.86 5.06 24.27
CA SER A 2 5.28 3.66 24.46
C SER A 2 6.04 3.20 23.22
N ARG A 3 7.11 2.44 23.40
CA ARG A 3 7.92 1.85 22.32
C ARG A 3 7.80 0.33 22.38
N PHE A 4 7.61 -0.29 21.22
CA PHE A 4 7.51 -1.75 21.10
C PHE A 4 8.64 -2.25 20.19
N PRO A 5 9.77 -2.73 20.77
CA PRO A 5 10.86 -3.27 19.99
C PRO A 5 10.44 -4.49 19.17
N LEU A 6 10.80 -4.52 17.89
CA LEU A 6 10.59 -5.69 17.04
C LEU A 6 11.58 -6.80 17.41
N ARG A 7 11.11 -8.05 17.40
CA ARG A 7 11.83 -9.22 17.97
C ARG A 7 13.22 -9.45 17.39
N ARG A 8 13.50 -9.03 16.15
CA ARG A 8 14.78 -9.27 15.49
C ARG A 8 15.88 -8.25 15.82
N GLY A 9 15.55 -7.09 16.38
CA GLY A 9 16.53 -6.03 16.68
C GLY A 9 17.23 -5.40 15.46
N SER A 10 16.98 -5.91 14.25
CA SER A 10 17.57 -5.48 12.97
C SER A 10 16.53 -5.18 11.88
N GLY A 11 15.24 -5.22 12.22
CA GLY A 11 14.16 -4.85 11.30
C GLY A 11 14.11 -3.34 11.08
N VAL A 12 13.80 -2.92 9.86
CA VAL A 12 13.58 -1.52 9.50
C VAL A 12 12.13 -1.40 9.04
N PRO A 13 11.16 -1.20 9.97
CA PRO A 13 9.78 -0.98 9.57
C PRO A 13 9.66 0.36 8.85
N PHE A 14 8.89 0.41 7.77
CA PHE A 14 8.80 1.60 6.90
C PHE A 14 7.37 2.12 6.78
N ALA A 15 6.53 1.46 6.00
CA ALA A 15 5.13 1.78 5.88
C ALA A 15 4.34 1.26 7.07
N ILE A 16 3.32 1.99 7.47
CA ILE A 16 2.44 1.62 8.58
C ILE A 16 1.01 2.06 8.28
N ALA A 17 0.05 1.19 8.58
CA ALA A 17 -1.37 1.47 8.47
C ALA A 17 -2.13 1.00 9.72
N PRO A 18 -3.35 1.51 9.94
CA PRO A 18 -4.29 0.86 10.83
C PRO A 18 -4.42 -0.63 10.49
N GLY A 19 -4.63 -1.46 11.49
CA GLY A 19 -4.84 -2.89 11.32
C GLY A 19 -6.10 -3.38 12.03
N PRO A 20 -6.48 -4.65 11.83
CA PRO A 20 -7.63 -5.25 12.48
C PRO A 20 -7.57 -5.13 14.01
N ALA A 21 -8.75 -5.02 14.64
CA ALA A 21 -8.91 -4.99 16.10
C ALA A 21 -8.11 -3.86 16.81
N GLY A 22 -7.92 -2.72 16.14
CA GLY A 22 -7.21 -1.56 16.71
C GLY A 22 -5.69 -1.74 16.78
N GLY A 23 -5.16 -2.71 16.02
CA GLY A 23 -3.73 -2.88 15.82
C GLY A 23 -3.18 -1.99 14.70
N VAL A 24 -1.96 -2.31 14.29
CA VAL A 24 -1.31 -1.71 13.11
C VAL A 24 -0.70 -2.80 12.23
N LEU A 25 -0.58 -2.49 10.94
CA LEU A 25 0.09 -3.29 9.92
C LEU A 25 1.31 -2.52 9.44
N PHE A 26 2.42 -3.21 9.18
CA PHE A 26 3.61 -2.59 8.62
C PHE A 26 4.44 -3.62 7.86
N ASN A 27 5.20 -3.15 6.86
CA ASN A 27 6.25 -3.93 6.24
C ASN A 27 7.51 -3.88 7.13
N ASP A 28 8.37 -4.90 7.08
CA ASP A 28 9.62 -4.93 7.86
C ASP A 28 10.79 -5.37 6.97
N PHE A 29 11.65 -4.41 6.62
CA PHE A 29 12.82 -4.66 5.79
C PHE A 29 13.90 -5.43 6.56
N THR A 30 14.61 -6.30 5.86
CA THR A 30 15.84 -6.93 6.37
C THR A 30 17.07 -6.05 6.11
N GLY A 31 17.11 -4.86 6.70
CA GLY A 31 18.23 -3.92 6.54
C GLY A 31 17.94 -2.75 5.62
N TYR A 32 18.74 -1.68 5.72
CA TYR A 32 18.42 -0.32 5.24
C TYR A 32 18.35 -0.12 3.70
N PHE A 33 18.54 -1.17 2.89
CA PHE A 33 18.54 -1.12 1.42
C PHE A 33 18.06 -2.42 0.76
N GLU A 34 17.44 -3.33 1.53
CA GLU A 34 16.90 -4.57 0.98
C GLU A 34 15.42 -4.40 0.66
N HIS A 35 14.88 -5.27 -0.18
CA HIS A 35 13.44 -5.32 -0.47
C HIS A 35 12.66 -5.91 0.71
N SER A 36 11.52 -5.35 1.07
CA SER A 36 10.68 -5.93 2.12
C SER A 36 9.82 -7.04 1.54
N ARG A 37 9.92 -8.24 2.11
CA ARG A 37 9.01 -9.35 1.76
C ARG A 37 8.11 -9.74 2.91
N GLU A 38 8.22 -9.06 4.05
CA GLU A 38 7.52 -9.41 5.28
C GLU A 38 6.43 -8.38 5.59
N LEU A 39 5.24 -8.88 5.87
CA LEU A 39 4.14 -8.10 6.43
C LEU A 39 3.94 -8.51 7.89
N VAL A 40 3.80 -7.52 8.75
CA VAL A 40 3.71 -7.70 10.20
C VAL A 40 2.46 -7.02 10.73
N ALA A 41 1.74 -7.71 11.61
CA ALA A 41 0.66 -7.13 12.40
C ALA A 41 1.11 -6.94 13.84
N PHE A 42 0.79 -5.80 14.44
CA PHE A 42 0.98 -5.56 15.86
C PHE A 42 -0.35 -5.27 16.54
N GLY A 43 -0.61 -5.98 17.64
CA GLY A 43 -1.80 -5.82 18.47
C GLY A 43 -1.62 -6.53 19.81
N GLY A 44 -2.33 -6.08 20.84
CA GLY A 44 -2.24 -6.68 22.18
C GLY A 44 -0.83 -6.68 22.79
N GLY A 45 0.05 -5.75 22.37
CA GLY A 45 1.42 -5.62 22.87
C GLY A 45 2.47 -6.49 22.16
N ALA A 46 2.12 -7.21 21.09
CA ALA A 46 3.05 -8.06 20.37
C ALA A 46 2.95 -7.90 18.85
N ALA A 47 4.11 -7.93 18.19
CA ALA A 47 4.23 -8.03 16.74
C ALA A 47 4.22 -9.51 16.31
N ARG A 48 3.54 -9.80 15.20
CA ARG A 48 3.45 -11.11 14.57
C ARG A 48 3.57 -10.95 13.07
N ARG A 49 4.53 -11.65 12.46
CA ARG A 49 4.61 -11.78 11.00
C ARG A 49 3.38 -12.52 10.47
N ILE A 50 2.71 -11.94 9.49
CA ILE A 50 1.47 -12.48 8.91
C ILE A 50 1.65 -12.99 7.48
N LEU A 51 2.66 -12.48 6.77
CA LEU A 51 3.00 -12.92 5.42
C LEU A 51 4.51 -12.85 5.21
N VAL A 52 5.01 -13.77 4.39
CA VAL A 52 6.29 -13.63 3.69
C VAL A 52 6.01 -13.89 2.22
N LEU A 53 6.30 -12.93 1.35
CA LEU A 53 6.11 -13.13 -0.08
C LEU A 53 7.05 -14.21 -0.61
N PRO A 54 6.55 -15.09 -1.49
CA PRO A 54 7.32 -16.23 -1.97
C PRO A 54 8.43 -15.82 -2.95
N SER A 55 8.20 -14.74 -3.72
CA SER A 55 9.18 -14.20 -4.66
C SER A 55 10.31 -13.52 -3.90
N ALA A 56 11.56 -13.81 -4.26
CA ALA A 56 12.71 -13.09 -3.73
C ALA A 56 12.85 -11.67 -4.30
N ALA A 57 12.16 -11.39 -5.42
CA ALA A 57 12.15 -10.09 -6.06
C ALA A 57 11.06 -9.16 -5.51
N SER A 58 10.17 -9.63 -4.62
CA SER A 58 9.13 -8.77 -4.07
C SER A 58 9.68 -7.69 -3.16
N ASP A 59 9.05 -6.53 -3.19
CA ASP A 59 9.32 -5.36 -2.37
C ASP A 59 8.03 -4.66 -1.95
N ILE A 60 7.55 -4.99 -0.75
CA ILE A 60 6.38 -4.36 -0.15
C ILE A 60 6.76 -2.94 0.25
N ASP A 61 6.22 -1.94 -0.44
CA ASP A 61 6.55 -0.55 -0.18
C ASP A 61 5.50 0.12 0.72
N ALA A 62 4.22 0.04 0.35
CA ALA A 62 3.10 0.60 1.13
C ALA A 62 2.10 -0.47 1.58
N VAL A 63 1.37 -0.19 2.67
CA VAL A 63 0.36 -1.09 3.24
C VAL A 63 -0.93 -0.34 3.59
N ALA A 64 -2.07 -1.00 3.44
CA ALA A 64 -3.38 -0.44 3.78
C ALA A 64 -4.32 -1.50 4.36
N ASP A 65 -5.15 -1.09 5.32
CA ASP A 65 -6.34 -1.85 5.71
C ASP A 65 -7.41 -1.68 4.63
N GLY A 66 -7.83 -2.79 4.04
CA GLY A 66 -8.82 -2.82 2.98
C GLY A 66 -10.22 -3.19 3.47
N PHE A 67 -11.15 -3.28 2.53
CA PHE A 67 -12.52 -3.67 2.83
C PHE A 67 -12.59 -5.11 3.38
N ARG A 68 -13.42 -5.34 4.41
CA ARG A 68 -13.65 -6.66 5.04
C ARG A 68 -12.42 -7.28 5.72
N GLY A 69 -11.46 -6.46 6.15
CA GLY A 69 -10.28 -6.90 6.91
C GLY A 69 -9.24 -7.62 6.06
N ALA A 70 -9.29 -7.45 4.75
CA ALA A 70 -8.19 -7.80 3.87
C ALA A 70 -7.06 -6.78 4.04
N VAL A 71 -5.82 -7.22 3.96
CA VAL A 71 -4.67 -6.31 3.91
C VAL A 71 -4.24 -6.16 2.47
N TRP A 72 -4.03 -4.92 2.06
CA TRP A 72 -3.60 -4.59 0.70
C TRP A 72 -2.26 -3.88 0.75
N PHE A 73 -1.44 -4.07 -0.28
CA PHE A 73 -0.12 -3.49 -0.34
C PHE A 73 0.38 -3.39 -1.78
N THR A 74 1.29 -2.44 -2.01
CA THR A 74 2.07 -2.35 -3.26
C THR A 74 3.28 -3.28 -3.16
N ASP A 75 3.51 -4.10 -4.18
CA ASP A 75 4.74 -4.87 -4.37
C ASP A 75 5.52 -4.21 -5.51
N PHE A 76 6.32 -3.22 -5.14
CA PHE A 76 7.01 -2.28 -6.03
C PHE A 76 7.84 -2.99 -7.09
N ALA A 77 8.73 -3.89 -6.66
CA ALA A 77 9.65 -4.55 -7.57
C ALA A 77 8.98 -5.61 -8.46
N ALA A 78 7.73 -6.01 -8.16
CA ALA A 78 6.95 -6.92 -8.97
C ALA A 78 5.86 -6.23 -9.80
N ASP A 79 5.73 -4.89 -9.74
CA ASP A 79 4.71 -4.10 -10.45
C ASP A 79 3.29 -4.66 -10.26
N GLN A 80 2.93 -4.95 -9.01
CA GLN A 80 1.61 -5.50 -8.68
C GLN A 80 1.05 -4.95 -7.37
N ILE A 81 -0.27 -4.98 -7.29
CA ILE A 81 -1.01 -4.74 -6.07
C ILE A 81 -1.45 -6.08 -5.52
N ASP A 82 -1.13 -6.32 -4.25
CA ASP A 82 -1.43 -7.57 -3.58
C ASP A 82 -2.53 -7.40 -2.53
N GLU A 83 -3.32 -8.47 -2.37
CA GLU A 83 -4.33 -8.60 -1.35
C GLU A 83 -4.11 -9.88 -0.55
N LEU A 84 -3.93 -9.73 0.76
CA LEU A 84 -3.99 -10.81 1.72
C LEU A 84 -5.39 -10.84 2.36
N THR A 85 -6.18 -11.85 2.02
CA THR A 85 -7.53 -12.00 2.59
C THR A 85 -7.47 -12.34 4.08
N PRO A 86 -8.56 -12.14 4.85
CA PRO A 86 -8.63 -12.55 6.26
C PRO A 86 -8.38 -14.05 6.50
N ARG A 87 -8.52 -14.88 5.45
CA ARG A 87 -8.27 -16.32 5.50
C ARG A 87 -6.81 -16.69 5.21
N GLY A 88 -5.97 -15.70 4.92
CA GLY A 88 -4.56 -15.89 4.59
C GLY A 88 -4.30 -16.27 3.13
N GLU A 89 -5.28 -16.08 2.25
CA GLU A 89 -5.09 -16.25 0.80
C GLU A 89 -4.46 -14.99 0.22
N LEU A 90 -3.35 -15.16 -0.52
CA LEU A 90 -2.69 -14.08 -1.27
C LEU A 90 -3.24 -14.05 -2.70
N ARG A 91 -3.65 -12.87 -3.15
CA ARG A 91 -4.07 -12.59 -4.52
C ARG A 91 -3.25 -11.43 -5.05
N SER A 92 -2.78 -11.52 -6.28
CA SER A 92 -1.91 -10.53 -6.90
C SER A 92 -2.54 -9.99 -8.17
N PHE A 93 -2.49 -8.68 -8.33
CA PHE A 93 -3.09 -7.95 -9.45
C PHE A 93 -2.00 -7.12 -10.12
N ALA A 94 -1.51 -7.59 -11.27
CA ALA A 94 -0.47 -6.89 -12.03
C ALA A 94 -0.95 -5.53 -12.51
N GLU A 95 -0.13 -4.50 -12.31
CA GLU A 95 -0.37 -3.17 -12.82
C GLU A 95 -0.32 -3.17 -14.37
N PRO A 96 -1.35 -2.66 -15.04
CA PRO A 96 -1.30 -2.43 -16.48
C PRO A 96 -0.10 -1.58 -16.90
N GLY A 97 0.76 -2.15 -17.75
CA GLY A 97 1.89 -1.41 -18.28
C GLY A 97 3.07 -1.24 -17.32
N ALA A 98 3.11 -2.04 -16.24
CA ALA A 98 4.24 -2.33 -15.35
C ALA A 98 5.51 -1.51 -15.66
N ASN A 99 5.76 -0.50 -14.84
CA ASN A 99 6.72 0.57 -15.13
C ASN A 99 7.69 0.86 -13.97
N GLY A 100 7.65 0.08 -12.89
CA GLY A 100 8.53 0.21 -11.73
C GLY A 100 8.29 1.48 -10.92
N ALA A 101 7.05 1.94 -10.81
CA ALA A 101 6.73 3.22 -10.18
C ALA A 101 5.56 3.20 -9.18
N LEU A 102 5.02 2.02 -8.83
CA LEU A 102 4.06 1.89 -7.73
C LEU A 102 4.60 2.54 -6.44
N ASN A 103 3.76 3.23 -5.70
CA ASN A 103 4.17 3.92 -4.49
C ASN A 103 3.21 3.59 -3.34
N ASP A 104 2.21 4.45 -3.08
CA ASP A 104 1.34 4.35 -1.92
C ASP A 104 -0.03 3.73 -2.25
N ILE A 105 -0.76 3.28 -1.23
CA ILE A 105 -2.08 2.65 -1.36
C ILE A 105 -3.02 3.05 -0.21
N ALA A 106 -4.28 3.31 -0.54
CA ALA A 106 -5.33 3.61 0.44
C ALA A 106 -6.69 3.02 0.05
N ALA A 107 -7.49 2.69 1.07
CA ALA A 107 -8.87 2.26 0.84
C ALA A 107 -9.73 3.44 0.38
N GLY A 108 -10.46 3.26 -0.72
CA GLY A 108 -11.40 4.24 -1.24
C GLY A 108 -12.80 4.16 -0.65
N PRO A 109 -13.58 5.25 -0.74
CA PRO A 109 -14.95 5.32 -0.24
C PRO A 109 -15.97 4.50 -1.07
N ASP A 110 -15.52 3.86 -2.14
CA ASP A 110 -16.27 2.94 -2.99
C ASP A 110 -15.94 1.45 -2.73
N GLY A 111 -15.10 1.16 -1.73
CA GLY A 111 -14.70 -0.20 -1.37
C GLY A 111 -13.66 -0.81 -2.31
N ALA A 112 -13.08 -0.02 -3.21
CA ALA A 112 -11.88 -0.38 -3.97
C ALA A 112 -10.63 0.14 -3.24
N MET A 113 -9.46 -0.39 -3.61
CA MET A 113 -8.19 0.22 -3.24
C MET A 113 -7.77 1.20 -4.31
N TRP A 114 -7.16 2.30 -3.89
CA TRP A 114 -6.59 3.33 -4.74
C TRP A 114 -5.10 3.40 -4.47
N PHE A 115 -4.30 3.53 -5.52
CA PHE A 115 -2.85 3.53 -5.43
C PHE A 115 -2.24 4.62 -6.29
N THR A 116 -1.02 5.02 -5.96
CA THR A 116 -0.24 5.98 -6.73
C THR A 116 0.87 5.29 -7.50
N ASP A 117 1.15 5.85 -8.67
CA ASP A 117 2.30 5.50 -9.50
C ASP A 117 3.04 6.82 -9.81
N SER A 118 4.32 6.87 -9.46
CA SER A 118 5.15 8.07 -9.53
C SER A 118 5.40 8.58 -10.96
N ASN A 119 5.04 7.82 -12.01
CA ASN A 119 5.02 8.28 -13.41
C ASN A 119 3.78 9.14 -13.75
N GLY A 120 2.97 9.49 -12.77
CA GLY A 120 1.85 10.43 -12.92
C GLY A 120 0.51 9.76 -13.10
N LEU A 121 0.34 8.56 -12.55
CA LEU A 121 -0.93 7.84 -12.57
C LEU A 121 -1.50 7.70 -11.15
N VAL A 122 -2.83 7.68 -11.08
CA VAL A 122 -3.58 7.21 -9.92
C VAL A 122 -4.39 6.01 -10.34
N GLY A 123 -4.09 4.87 -9.76
CA GLY A 123 -4.76 3.62 -10.03
C GLY A 123 -5.86 3.29 -9.03
N ARG A 124 -6.75 2.40 -9.45
CA ARG A 124 -7.85 1.87 -8.65
C ARG A 124 -8.01 0.40 -8.95
N VAL A 125 -7.98 -0.45 -7.92
CA VAL A 125 -8.17 -1.90 -8.02
C VAL A 125 -9.34 -2.36 -7.15
N THR A 126 -10.18 -3.20 -7.74
CA THR A 126 -11.30 -3.86 -7.04
C THR A 126 -10.90 -5.23 -6.53
N SER A 127 -11.60 -5.77 -5.53
CA SER A 127 -11.38 -7.14 -5.04
C SER A 127 -11.68 -8.25 -6.05
N SER A 128 -12.30 -7.92 -7.19
CA SER A 128 -12.46 -8.82 -8.35
C SER A 128 -11.28 -8.75 -9.33
N GLY A 129 -10.28 -7.90 -9.05
CA GLY A 129 -9.09 -7.71 -9.87
C GLY A 129 -9.24 -6.77 -11.05
N ALA A 130 -10.34 -6.01 -11.15
CA ALA A 130 -10.45 -4.98 -12.17
C ALA A 130 -9.62 -3.76 -11.77
N ILE A 131 -8.66 -3.38 -12.62
CA ILE A 131 -7.81 -2.20 -12.48
C ILE A 131 -8.22 -1.12 -13.49
N SER A 132 -8.18 0.13 -13.06
CA SER A 132 -8.34 1.32 -13.89
C SER A 132 -7.39 2.41 -13.43
N GLU A 133 -6.80 3.16 -14.36
CA GLU A 133 -5.84 4.24 -14.08
C GLU A 133 -6.32 5.58 -14.62
N LEU A 134 -5.95 6.64 -13.90
CA LEU A 134 -6.19 8.02 -14.25
C LEU A 134 -4.84 8.73 -14.39
N ALA A 135 -4.56 9.26 -15.58
CA ALA A 135 -3.41 10.13 -15.77
C ALA A 135 -3.66 11.49 -15.11
N LEU A 136 -2.70 11.94 -14.31
CA LEU A 136 -2.76 13.26 -13.72
C LEU A 136 -2.40 14.34 -14.77
N PRO A 137 -2.99 15.54 -14.67
CA PRO A 137 -2.77 16.58 -15.67
C PRO A 137 -1.34 17.13 -15.72
N ALA A 138 -0.61 17.07 -14.59
CA ALA A 138 0.73 17.60 -14.48
C ALA A 138 1.76 16.61 -15.07
N PRO A 139 2.61 17.02 -16.03
CA PRO A 139 3.59 16.15 -16.71
C PRO A 139 4.69 15.55 -15.81
N ALA A 140 4.90 16.13 -14.63
CA ALA A 140 5.87 15.68 -13.63
C ALA A 140 5.18 15.66 -12.26
N SER A 141 4.01 15.06 -12.18
CA SER A 141 3.20 15.05 -10.95
C SER A 141 3.89 14.32 -9.80
N GLU A 142 4.63 13.25 -10.08
CA GLU A 142 5.22 12.34 -9.07
C GLU A 142 4.27 12.05 -7.90
N PRO A 143 3.13 11.37 -8.14
CA PRO A 143 2.21 10.95 -7.11
C PRO A 143 2.89 10.14 -6.02
N ASP A 144 2.70 10.56 -4.78
CA ASP A 144 3.31 9.95 -3.61
C ASP A 144 2.21 9.50 -2.66
N GLY A 145 2.07 10.15 -1.49
CA GLY A 145 1.05 9.79 -0.51
C GLY A 145 -0.40 9.91 -1.02
N ILE A 146 -1.24 8.96 -0.63
CA ILE A 146 -2.66 8.89 -0.99
C ILE A 146 -3.55 8.66 0.23
N THR A 147 -4.72 9.32 0.28
CA THR A 147 -5.68 9.10 1.37
C THR A 147 -7.11 9.37 0.97
N ALA A 148 -8.05 8.71 1.65
CA ALA A 148 -9.47 9.02 1.50
C ALA A 148 -9.81 10.36 2.17
N GLY A 149 -10.62 11.16 1.47
CA GLY A 149 -11.18 12.41 2.00
C GLY A 149 -12.68 12.32 2.30
N PRO A 150 -13.25 13.36 2.92
CA PRO A 150 -14.69 13.47 3.13
C PRO A 150 -15.47 13.48 1.80
N GLY A 151 -16.65 12.85 1.79
CA GLY A 151 -17.60 13.00 0.69
C GLY A 151 -17.14 12.39 -0.63
N ARG A 152 -16.94 11.05 -0.64
CA ARG A 152 -16.56 10.24 -1.81
C ARG A 152 -15.38 10.82 -2.59
N THR A 153 -14.27 11.10 -1.91
CA THR A 153 -13.07 11.65 -2.56
C THR A 153 -11.80 10.91 -2.15
N ILE A 154 -10.82 10.97 -3.04
CA ILE A 154 -9.42 10.63 -2.77
C ILE A 154 -8.59 11.92 -2.87
N TRP A 155 -7.59 12.04 -2.00
CA TRP A 155 -6.57 13.08 -2.05
C TRP A 155 -5.22 12.43 -2.30
N VAL A 156 -4.42 13.06 -3.16
CA VAL A 156 -3.07 12.61 -3.54
C VAL A 156 -2.12 13.78 -3.44
N ALA A 157 -0.93 13.54 -2.90
CA ALA A 157 0.19 14.47 -2.99
C ALA A 157 0.89 14.31 -4.35
N GLU A 158 1.02 15.41 -5.10
CA GLU A 158 1.78 15.48 -6.35
C GLU A 158 3.13 16.13 -6.03
N SER A 159 4.07 15.33 -5.51
CA SER A 159 5.35 15.82 -4.97
C SER A 159 6.20 16.54 -6.03
N GLY A 160 6.13 16.11 -7.29
CA GLY A 160 6.87 16.73 -8.40
C GLY A 160 6.22 18.02 -8.91
N ALA A 161 4.95 18.27 -8.58
CA ALA A 161 4.18 19.43 -9.02
C ALA A 161 3.90 20.47 -7.92
N ASP A 162 4.38 20.26 -6.69
CA ASP A 162 4.08 21.11 -5.53
C ASP A 162 2.56 21.32 -5.34
N ALA A 163 1.80 20.23 -5.42
CA ALA A 163 0.35 20.26 -5.40
C ALA A 163 -0.28 19.10 -4.62
N VAL A 164 -1.57 19.25 -4.31
CA VAL A 164 -2.44 18.14 -3.92
C VAL A 164 -3.62 18.09 -4.87
N VAL A 165 -3.97 16.89 -5.33
CA VAL A 165 -5.12 16.67 -6.21
C VAL A 165 -6.25 15.99 -5.47
N ARG A 166 -7.47 16.45 -5.74
CA ARG A 166 -8.71 15.84 -5.25
C ARG A 166 -9.41 15.13 -6.39
N ILE A 167 -9.63 13.83 -6.23
CA ILE A 167 -10.35 13.00 -7.19
C ILE A 167 -11.74 12.69 -6.60
N SER A 168 -12.79 12.93 -7.38
CA SER A 168 -14.15 12.54 -7.01
C SER A 168 -14.39 11.09 -7.38
N VAL A 169 -14.91 10.31 -6.43
CA VAL A 169 -15.21 8.90 -6.61
C VAL A 169 -16.69 8.76 -7.01
N PRO A 170 -17.00 8.15 -8.17
CA PRO A 170 -18.38 7.99 -8.66
C PRO A 170 -19.30 7.30 -7.65
#